data_AF-K1SNY6-F1
#
_entry.id   AF-K1SNY6-F1
#
_cell.length_a   1.000
_cell.length_b   1.000
_cell.length_c   1.000
_cell.angle_alpha   90.00
_cell.angle_beta   90.00
_cell.angle_gamma   90.00
#
_symmetry.space_group_name_H-M   'P 1'
#
loop_
_entity.id
_entity.type
_entity.pdbx_description
1 polymer ?
#
loop_
_entity_poly.entity_id
_entity_poly.type
_entity_poly.pdbx_seq_one_letter_code
_entity_poly.pdbx_strand_id
1 'polypeptide(L)' 'QGRGTGSALIADCKQALRAEQFKTLRLAIDEGNPQSKAFWQKNGFALTGQRTPNENGAYLPMECEL' A
#
# COMPACT_ATOMS: atom_id res chain seq x y z
N GLN A 1 2.28 6.02 17.08
CA GLN A 1 1.55 5.30 16.01
C GLN A 1 0.64 4.26 16.65
N GLY A 2 -0.54 3.93 16.09
CA GLY A 2 -1.43 2.88 16.64
C GLY A 2 -2.90 3.23 16.88
N ARG A 3 -3.38 4.43 16.49
CA ARG A 3 -4.79 4.85 16.67
C ARG A 3 -5.73 4.49 15.51
N GLY A 4 -5.30 3.69 14.54
CA GLY A 4 -6.13 3.31 13.38
C GLY A 4 -6.39 4.44 12.37
N THR A 5 -5.92 5.66 12.62
CA THR A 5 -6.12 6.83 11.74
C THR A 5 -5.64 6.58 10.31
N GLY A 6 -4.49 5.91 10.15
CA GLY A 6 -3.98 5.57 8.81
C GLY A 6 -4.88 4.60 8.04
N SER A 7 -5.53 3.65 8.72
CA SER A 7 -6.45 2.72 8.07
C SER A 7 -7.77 3.38 7.69
N ALA A 8 -8.28 4.29 8.53
CA ALA A 8 -9.47 5.07 8.20
C ALA A 8 -9.24 5.96 6.97
N LEU A 9 -8.11 6.68 6.94
CA LEU A 9 -7.72 7.50 5.79
C LEU A 9 -7.62 6.69 4.49
N ILE A 10 -7.03 5.49 4.54
CA ILE A 10 -6.95 4.63 3.37
C ILE A 10 -8.32 4.08 2.95
N ALA A 11 -9.20 3.77 3.89
CA ALA A 11 -10.57 3.37 3.57
C ALA A 11 -11.34 4.50 2.86
N ASP A 12 -11.21 5.74 3.36
CA ASP A 12 -11.84 6.92 2.75
C ASP A 12 -11.29 7.19 1.35
N CYS A 13 -9.96 7.13 1.18
CA CYS A 13 -9.33 7.26 -0.14
C CYS A 13 -9.80 6.16 -1.10
N LYS A 14 -9.93 4.90 -0.64
CA LYS A 14 -10.44 3.79 -1.46
C LYS A 14 -11.87 4.05 -1.91
N GLN A 15 -12.72 4.55 -1.00
CA GLN A 15 -14.10 4.85 -1.32
C GLN A 15 -14.21 5.97 -2.38
N ALA A 16 -13.42 7.05 -2.24
CA ALA A 16 -13.38 8.12 -3.22
C ALA A 16 -12.91 7.62 -4.60
N LEU A 17 -11.85 6.81 -4.65
CA LEU A 17 -11.32 6.27 -5.90
C LEU A 17 -12.28 5.26 -6.55
N ARG A 18 -13.00 4.45 -5.77
CA ARG A 18 -14.10 3.61 -6.28
C ARG A 18 -15.20 4.45 -6.93
N ALA A 19 -15.55 5.59 -6.33
CA ALA A 19 -16.56 6.49 -6.89
C ALA A 19 -16.12 7.07 -8.25
N GLU A 20 -14.82 7.27 -8.44
CA GLU A 20 -14.20 7.66 -9.72
C GLU A 20 -13.91 6.47 -10.67
N GLN A 21 -14.46 5.29 -10.38
CA GLN A 21 -14.34 4.07 -11.21
C GLN A 21 -12.91 3.53 -11.37
N PHE A 22 -11.98 3.90 -10.48
CA PHE A 22 -10.69 3.24 -10.41
C PHE A 22 -10.85 1.79 -9.95
N LYS A 23 -10.08 0.89 -10.56
CA LYS A 23 -10.17 -0.56 -10.31
C LYS A 23 -9.08 -1.08 -9.38
N THR A 24 -7.93 -0.42 -9.38
CA THR A 24 -6.76 -0.86 -8.64
C THR A 24 -5.99 0.33 -8.09
N LEU A 25 -5.45 0.13 -6.90
CA LEU A 25 -4.51 1.02 -6.23
C LEU A 25 -3.14 0.35 -6.21
N ARG A 26 -2.10 1.09 -6.59
CA ARG A 26 -0.72 0.62 -6.54
C ARG A 26 0.16 1.61 -5.80
N LEU A 27 1.04 1.09 -4.96
CA LEU A 27 2.03 1.86 -4.20
C LEU A 27 3.33 1.09 -4.10
N ALA A 28 4.41 1.75 -3.68
CA ALA A 28 5.69 1.11 -3.41
C ALA A 28 6.07 1.28 -1.94
N ILE A 29 6.59 0.22 -1.34
CA ILE A 29 7.14 0.24 0.02
C ILE A 29 8.65 0.02 -0.04
N ASP A 30 9.38 0.58 0.91
CA ASP A 30 10.79 0.23 1.10
C ASP A 30 10.92 -1.15 1.75
N GLU A 31 11.81 -1.97 1.20
CA GLU A 31 12.17 -3.26 1.75
C GLU A 31 12.70 -3.18 3.19
N GLY A 32 13.43 -2.12 3.50
CA GLY A 32 13.97 -1.84 4.83
C GLY A 32 12.90 -1.44 5.86
N ASN A 33 11.63 -1.33 5.46
CA ASN A 33 10.53 -0.90 6.34
C ASN A 33 9.46 -2.01 6.52
N PRO A 34 9.72 -3.02 7.37
CA PRO A 34 8.78 -4.11 7.62
C PRO A 34 7.46 -3.64 8.28
N GLN A 35 7.48 -2.52 9.00
CA GLN A 35 6.26 -1.94 9.59
C GLN A 35 5.29 -1.45 8.52
N SER A 36 5.81 -0.75 7.50
CA SER A 36 5.00 -0.33 6.35
C SER A 36 4.40 -1.53 5.62
N LYS A 37 5.20 -2.59 5.39
CA LYS A 37 4.70 -3.84 4.78
C LYS A 37 3.49 -4.40 5.55
N ALA A 38 3.62 -4.55 6.87
CA ALA A 38 2.53 -5.07 7.70
C ALA A 38 1.30 -4.17 7.69
N PHE A 39 1.48 -2.84 7.68
CA PHE A 39 0.39 -1.88 7.58
C PHE A 39 -0.38 -2.06 6.25
N TRP A 40 0.31 -2.10 5.11
CA TRP A 40 -0.35 -2.21 3.80
C TRP A 40 -1.01 -3.58 3.60
N GLN A 41 -0.36 -4.66 4.05
CA GLN A 41 -0.97 -6.00 4.06
C GLN A 41 -2.27 -6.04 4.88
N LYS A 42 -2.28 -5.41 6.06
CA LYS A 42 -3.50 -5.29 6.88
C LYS A 42 -4.61 -4.50 6.19
N ASN A 43 -4.27 -3.54 5.33
CA ASN A 43 -5.23 -2.75 4.57
C ASN A 43 -5.60 -3.37 3.21
N GLY A 44 -5.25 -4.64 2.96
CA GLY A 44 -5.66 -5.40 1.77
C GLY A 44 -4.73 -5.27 0.55
N PHE A 45 -3.55 -4.67 0.71
CA PHE A 45 -2.55 -4.65 -0.36
C PHE A 45 -1.73 -5.93 -0.37
N ALA A 46 -1.47 -6.46 -1.57
CA ALA A 46 -0.61 -7.61 -1.82
C ALA A 46 0.67 -7.18 -2.53
N LEU A 47 1.78 -7.87 -2.29
CA LEU A 47 3.02 -7.64 -3.03
C LEU A 47 2.84 -8.10 -4.48
N THR A 48 3.25 -7.27 -5.45
CA THR A 48 3.16 -7.63 -6.87
C THR A 48 4.28 -8.56 -7.32
N GLY A 49 5.19 -8.96 -6.41
CA GLY A 49 6.38 -9.77 -6.70
C GLY A 49 7.52 -9.01 -7.40
N GLN A 50 7.28 -7.78 -7.87
CA GLN A 50 8.33 -6.95 -8.44
C GLN A 50 9.29 -6.46 -7.35
N ARG A 51 10.56 -6.33 -7.69
CA ARG A 51 11.59 -5.68 -6.88
C ARG A 51 12.27 -4.64 -7.75
N THR A 52 12.18 -3.37 -7.38
CA THR A 52 12.90 -2.30 -8.06
C THR A 52 14.06 -1.86 -7.17
N PRO A 53 15.32 -2.15 -7.53
CA PRO A 53 16.46 -1.75 -6.71
C PRO A 53 16.53 -0.22 -6.60
N ASN A 54 16.93 0.26 -5.42
CA ASN A 54 17.15 1.67 -5.13
C ASN A 54 18.51 1.84 -4.41
N GLU A 55 18.95 3.08 -4.20
CA GLU A 55 20.26 3.38 -3.61
C GLU A 55 20.43 2.79 -2.18
N ASN A 56 19.33 2.47 -1.48
CA ASN A 56 19.32 1.99 -0.10
C ASN A 56 18.82 0.53 0.05
N GLY A 57 18.60 -0.20 -1.04
CA GLY A 57 17.96 -1.52 -1.05
C GLY A 57 17.05 -1.72 -2.26
N ALA A 58 15.73 -1.85 -2.02
CA ALA A 58 14.75 -2.00 -3.08
C ALA A 58 13.36 -1.48 -2.67
N TYR A 59 12.63 -0.97 -3.65
CA TYR A 59 11.20 -0.73 -3.58
C TYR A 59 10.44 -2.00 -3.96
N LEU A 60 9.48 -2.36 -3.12
CA LEU A 60 8.55 -3.46 -3.33
C LEU A 60 7.18 -2.87 -3.67
N PRO A 61 6.71 -2.97 -4.92
CA PRO A 61 5.37 -2.53 -5.25
C PRO A 61 4.35 -3.47 -4.61
N MET A 62 3.27 -2.85 -4.14
CA MET A 62 2.08 -3.52 -3.64
C MET A 62 0.86 -2.97 -4.34
N GLU A 63 -0.15 -3.81 -4.53
CA GLU A 63 -1.40 -3.46 -5.17
C GLU A 63 -2.61 -4.00 -4.41
N CYS A 64 -3.74 -3.30 -4.54
CA CYS A 64 -5.02 -3.68 -3.98
C CYS A 64 -6.09 -3.42 -5.03
N GLU A 65 -6.99 -4.39 -5.23
CA GLU A 65 -8.22 -4.13 -5.97
C GLU A 65 -9.13 -3.24 -5.13
N LEU A 66 -9.71 -2.25 -5.80
CA LEU A 66 -10.42 -1.18 -5.12
C LEU A 66 -11.73 -1.63 -4.57
#